data_AF-A0A953ASX3-F1
#
_entry.id   AF-A0A953ASX3-F1
#
_cell.length_a   1.000
_cell.length_b   1.000
_cell.length_c   1.000
_cell.angle_alpha   90.00
_cell.angle_beta   90.00
_cell.angle_gamma   90.00
#
_symmetry.space_group_name_H-M   'P 1'
#
loop_
_entity.id
_entity.type
_entity.pdbx_description
1 polymer ?
#
loop_
_entity_poly.entity_id
_entity_poly.type
_entity_poly.pdbx_seq_one_letter_code
_entity_poly.pdbx_strand_id
1 'polypeptide(L)'
;MRPDDDERDPKTSGLPPRHRVRAALAALRALYRKADAAYAPFSCPASGECCQLSVTRREPWLYLPEWLALMERTGGTVPPPRADGGCPFLDASGRRCSVYANRPFGCRTFFCARVRGPAREPIEQMAALSRQLRVLAESLAPDDAAPQPLSAWVARILI
;
A
#
# COMPACT_ATOMS: atom_id res chain seq x y z
N MET A 1 -0.35 -33.22 21.32
CA MET A 1 0.52 -32.36 20.49
C MET A 1 -0.30 -31.16 20.04
N ARG A 2 -0.31 -30.08 20.83
CA ARG A 2 -0.80 -28.77 20.38
C ARG A 2 0.45 -27.93 20.10
N PRO A 3 0.59 -27.29 18.92
CA PRO A 3 1.75 -26.46 18.67
C PRO A 3 1.66 -25.20 19.53
N ASP A 4 2.79 -24.86 20.14
CA ASP A 4 3.03 -23.69 20.96
C ASP A 4 2.68 -22.40 20.22
N ASP A 5 1.53 -21.83 20.54
CA ASP A 5 1.20 -20.44 20.24
C ASP A 5 1.55 -19.62 21.48
N ASP A 6 2.25 -18.50 21.25
CA ASP A 6 2.37 -17.34 22.16
C ASP A 6 3.68 -17.14 22.93
N GLU A 7 4.83 -17.47 22.35
CA GLU A 7 6.09 -16.90 22.84
C GLU A 7 6.31 -15.50 22.24
N ARG A 8 5.78 -14.51 22.95
CA ARG A 8 6.01 -13.09 22.69
C ARG A 8 7.48 -12.77 22.98
N ASP A 9 8.27 -12.55 21.92
CA ASP A 9 9.65 -12.05 22.05
C ASP A 9 9.63 -10.65 22.73
N PRO A 10 10.16 -10.50 23.96
CA PRO A 10 10.08 -9.27 24.74
C PRO A 10 10.84 -8.09 24.11
N LYS A 11 11.55 -8.28 22.98
CA LYS A 11 12.25 -7.21 22.26
C LYS A 11 11.42 -6.51 21.17
N THR A 12 10.17 -6.92 20.92
CA THR A 12 9.28 -6.32 19.90
C THR A 12 8.19 -5.44 20.53
N SER A 13 8.58 -4.45 21.32
CA SER A 13 7.61 -3.49 21.86
C SER A 13 7.15 -2.53 20.75
N GLY A 14 6.00 -2.82 20.12
CA GLY A 14 5.32 -1.91 19.18
C GLY A 14 4.66 -2.55 17.96
N LEU A 15 5.04 -3.78 17.57
CA LEU A 15 4.47 -4.44 16.38
C LEU A 15 3.38 -5.46 16.75
N PRO A 16 2.26 -5.54 16.01
CA PRO A 16 1.21 -6.52 16.26
C PRO A 16 1.71 -7.97 16.15
N PRO A 17 1.12 -8.93 16.91
CA PRO A 17 1.44 -10.36 16.79
C PRO A 17 1.40 -10.86 15.34
N ARG A 18 2.33 -11.77 14.99
CA ARG A 18 2.49 -12.30 13.63
C ARG A 18 1.21 -12.87 13.03
N HIS A 19 0.39 -13.58 13.82
CA HIS A 19 -0.87 -14.14 13.35
C HIS A 19 -1.89 -13.03 12.98
N ARG A 20 -1.94 -11.92 13.72
CA ARG A 20 -2.79 -10.76 13.39
C ARG A 20 -2.31 -10.08 12.11
N VAL A 21 -1.00 -9.92 11.95
CA VAL A 21 -0.41 -9.40 10.70
C VAL A 21 -0.79 -10.28 9.52
N ARG A 22 -0.63 -11.60 9.63
CA ARG A 22 -0.99 -12.55 8.56
C ARG A 22 -2.48 -12.48 8.20
N ALA A 23 -3.35 -12.42 9.20
CA ALA A 23 -4.80 -12.27 9.00
C ALA A 23 -5.13 -10.94 8.31
N ALA A 24 -4.50 -9.85 8.74
CA ALA A 24 -4.71 -8.53 8.14
C ALA A 24 -4.24 -8.46 6.69
N LEU A 25 -3.08 -9.06 6.36
CA LEU A 25 -2.59 -9.16 4.98
C LEU A 25 -3.52 -10.00 4.10
N ALA A 26 -4.10 -11.08 4.62
CA ALA A 26 -5.10 -11.87 3.90
C ALA A 26 -6.37 -11.05 3.60
N ALA A 27 -6.88 -10.31 4.59
CA ALA A 27 -8.02 -9.40 4.43
C ALA A 27 -7.71 -8.29 3.43
N LEU A 28 -6.51 -7.67 3.51
CA LEU A 28 -6.07 -6.65 2.58
C LEU A 28 -6.04 -7.16 1.14
N ARG A 29 -5.48 -8.35 0.89
CA ARG A 29 -5.47 -8.96 -0.45
C ARG A 29 -6.90 -9.16 -0.98
N ALA A 30 -7.87 -9.48 -0.12
CA ALA A 30 -9.27 -9.56 -0.51
C ALA A 30 -9.87 -8.18 -0.88
N LEU A 31 -9.54 -7.13 -0.12
CA LEU A 31 -9.93 -5.75 -0.47
C LEU A 31 -9.31 -5.32 -1.81
N TYR A 32 -8.04 -5.65 -2.05
CA TYR A 32 -7.37 -5.36 -3.32
C TYR A 32 -8.01 -6.07 -4.50
N ARG A 33 -8.44 -7.33 -4.36
CA ARG A 33 -9.20 -8.00 -5.43
C ARG A 33 -10.52 -7.30 -5.74
N LYS A 34 -11.22 -6.79 -4.73
CA LYS A 34 -12.44 -6.00 -4.92
C LYS A 34 -12.15 -4.66 -5.62
N ALA A 35 -11.06 -4.00 -5.24
CA ALA A 35 -10.62 -2.77 -5.90
C ALA A 35 -10.25 -3.03 -7.36
N ASP A 36 -9.48 -4.08 -7.64
CA ASP A 36 -9.10 -4.47 -9.00
C ASP A 36 -10.33 -4.80 -9.85
N ALA A 37 -11.35 -5.45 -9.28
CA ALA A 37 -12.61 -5.73 -9.98
C ALA A 37 -13.41 -4.44 -10.28
N ALA A 38 -13.52 -3.52 -9.31
CA ALA A 38 -14.22 -2.25 -9.50
C ALA A 38 -13.55 -1.36 -10.56
N TYR A 39 -12.21 -1.42 -10.65
CA TYR A 39 -11.41 -0.65 -11.59
C TYR A 39 -10.99 -1.45 -12.83
N ALA A 40 -11.51 -2.66 -13.05
CA ALA A 40 -11.20 -3.48 -14.23
C ALA A 40 -11.48 -2.79 -15.58
N PRO A 41 -12.51 -1.91 -15.72
CA PRO A 41 -12.73 -1.13 -16.94
C PRO A 41 -11.68 -0.03 -17.19
N PHE A 42 -10.83 0.26 -16.21
CA PHE A 42 -9.77 1.26 -16.30
C PHE A 42 -8.42 0.60 -16.59
N SER A 43 -7.53 1.33 -17.25
CA SER A 43 -6.17 0.86 -17.54
C SER A 43 -5.13 1.95 -17.32
N CYS A 44 -3.98 1.51 -16.81
CA CYS A 44 -2.79 2.34 -16.67
C CYS A 44 -1.88 2.12 -17.88
N PRO A 45 -1.45 3.18 -18.59
CA PRO A 45 -0.47 3.05 -19.67
C PRO A 45 0.95 2.76 -19.17
N ALA A 46 1.15 2.61 -17.84
CA ALA A 46 2.44 2.42 -17.19
C ALA A 46 3.49 3.48 -17.60
N SER A 47 3.07 4.73 -17.73
CA SER A 47 3.96 5.84 -18.12
C SER A 47 4.95 6.25 -17.01
N GLY A 48 4.66 5.92 -15.75
CA GLY A 48 5.44 6.34 -14.59
C GLY A 48 5.22 7.79 -14.15
N GLU A 49 4.43 8.57 -14.89
CA GLU A 49 4.18 10.00 -14.59
C GLU A 49 3.49 10.21 -13.24
N CYS A 50 2.49 9.39 -12.92
CA CYS A 50 1.82 9.46 -11.61
C CYS A 50 2.73 9.07 -10.44
N CYS A 51 3.84 8.41 -10.71
CA CYS A 51 4.82 8.02 -9.70
C CYS A 51 5.91 9.09 -9.50
N GLN A 52 5.89 10.20 -10.25
CA GLN A 52 6.79 11.34 -10.04
C GLN A 52 6.25 12.21 -8.90
N LEU A 53 6.48 11.79 -7.66
CA LEU A 53 5.77 12.31 -6.48
C LEU A 53 6.09 13.78 -6.19
N SER A 54 7.37 14.18 -6.34
CA SER A 54 7.82 15.57 -6.22
C SER A 54 7.10 16.51 -7.19
N VAL A 55 6.85 16.04 -8.42
CA VAL A 55 6.19 16.80 -9.49
C VAL A 55 4.67 16.81 -9.33
N THR A 56 4.08 15.64 -9.12
CA THR A 56 2.61 15.49 -9.08
C THR A 56 2.00 15.97 -7.77
N ARG A 57 2.78 15.98 -6.69
CA ARG A 57 2.34 16.29 -5.31
C ARG A 57 1.15 15.40 -4.88
N ARG A 58 1.06 14.19 -5.45
CA ARG A 58 -0.04 13.22 -5.28
C ARG A 58 0.51 11.86 -4.89
N GLU A 59 1.16 11.78 -3.73
CA GLU A 59 1.58 10.48 -3.20
C GLU A 59 0.42 9.71 -2.57
N PRO A 60 0.43 8.37 -2.65
CA PRO A 60 -0.56 7.57 -1.97
C PRO A 60 -0.34 7.63 -0.46
N TRP A 61 -1.46 7.67 0.27
CA TRP A 61 -1.48 7.56 1.72
C TRP A 61 -1.78 6.11 2.09
N LEU A 62 -0.88 5.51 2.84
CA LEU A 62 -0.91 4.08 3.16
C LEU A 62 -1.26 3.88 4.62
N TYR A 63 -2.17 2.95 4.86
CA TYR A 63 -2.37 2.38 6.18
C TYR A 63 -1.29 1.32 6.48
N LEU A 64 -1.05 1.04 7.77
CA LEU A 64 -0.05 0.05 8.21
C LEU A 64 -0.17 -1.32 7.49
N PRO A 65 -1.35 -1.94 7.30
CA PRO A 65 -1.44 -3.20 6.56
C PRO A 65 -0.89 -3.12 5.14
N GLU A 66 -1.05 -1.97 4.46
CA GLU A 66 -0.53 -1.76 3.10
C GLU A 66 0.97 -1.63 3.09
N TRP A 67 1.52 -0.92 4.08
CA TRP A 67 2.96 -0.84 4.27
C TRP A 67 3.57 -2.22 4.51
N LEU A 68 2.97 -3.02 5.41
CA LEU A 68 3.42 -4.39 5.67
C LEU A 68 3.36 -5.28 4.43
N ALA A 69 2.37 -5.09 3.55
CA ALA A 69 2.27 -5.81 2.29
C ALA A 69 3.39 -5.44 1.30
N LEU A 70 3.82 -4.16 1.28
CA LEU A 70 4.99 -3.74 0.51
C LEU A 70 6.27 -4.34 1.08
N MET A 71 6.45 -4.29 2.40
CA MET A 71 7.60 -4.87 3.08
C MET A 71 7.72 -6.38 2.83
N GLU A 72 6.60 -7.11 2.87
CA GLU A 72 6.58 -8.54 2.54
C GLU A 72 7.01 -8.78 1.09
N ARG A 73 6.53 -7.94 0.15
CA ARG A 73 6.86 -8.05 -1.28
C ARG A 73 8.35 -7.81 -1.56
N THR A 74 8.98 -6.91 -0.80
CA THR A 74 10.39 -6.56 -0.98
C THR A 74 11.35 -7.31 -0.05
N GLY A 75 10.84 -8.31 0.67
CA GLY A 75 11.66 -9.11 1.60
C GLY A 75 12.23 -8.29 2.75
N GLY A 76 11.53 -7.25 3.21
CA GLY A 76 11.96 -6.43 4.35
C GLY A 76 12.87 -5.26 3.99
N THR A 77 13.18 -5.05 2.70
CA THR A 77 14.05 -3.94 2.25
C THR A 77 13.27 -2.92 1.45
N VAL A 78 13.49 -1.64 1.68
CA VAL A 78 12.85 -0.57 0.90
C VAL A 78 13.94 0.18 0.15
N PRO A 79 13.78 0.45 -1.15
CA PRO A 79 14.72 1.31 -1.86
C PRO A 79 14.82 2.70 -1.19
N PRO A 80 16.00 3.32 -1.15
CA PRO A 80 16.12 4.68 -0.65
C PRO A 80 15.28 5.66 -1.48
N PRO A 81 14.94 6.84 -0.93
CA PRO A 81 14.34 7.93 -1.69
C PRO A 81 15.16 8.22 -2.95
N ARG A 82 14.47 8.38 -4.08
CA ARG A 82 15.13 8.70 -5.35
C ARG A 82 15.56 10.16 -5.36
N ALA A 83 16.71 10.45 -5.96
CA ALA A 83 17.21 11.81 -6.13
C ALA A 83 16.29 12.69 -6.99
N ASP A 84 15.54 12.08 -7.91
CA ASP A 84 14.53 12.75 -8.75
C ASP A 84 13.20 13.04 -7.99
N GLY A 85 13.06 12.56 -6.76
CA GLY A 85 11.83 12.69 -5.97
C GLY A 85 10.67 11.83 -6.47
N GLY A 86 10.94 10.85 -7.34
CA GLY A 86 9.99 9.84 -7.75
C GLY A 86 9.72 8.79 -6.66
N CYS A 87 8.69 7.98 -6.87
CA CYS A 87 8.34 6.87 -5.99
C CYS A 87 9.54 5.90 -5.85
N PRO A 88 9.93 5.52 -4.62
CA PRO A 88 11.06 4.60 -4.40
C PRO A 88 10.90 3.23 -5.08
N PHE A 89 9.66 2.81 -5.33
CA PHE A 89 9.35 1.54 -5.99
C PHE A 89 9.29 1.62 -7.53
N LEU A 90 9.79 2.70 -8.13
CA LEU A 90 10.06 2.71 -9.57
C LEU A 90 11.30 1.88 -9.90
N ASP A 91 11.28 1.21 -11.05
CA ASP A 91 12.45 0.54 -11.59
C ASP A 91 13.61 1.51 -11.85
N ALA A 92 14.79 0.98 -12.18
CA ALA A 92 15.96 1.81 -12.46
C ALA A 92 15.71 2.83 -13.58
N SER A 93 14.81 2.53 -14.52
CA SER A 93 14.43 3.45 -15.60
C SER A 93 13.48 4.57 -15.17
N GLY A 94 12.92 4.50 -13.96
CA GLY A 94 11.99 5.49 -13.43
C GLY A 94 10.57 5.41 -14.03
N ARG A 95 10.24 4.33 -14.75
CA ARG A 95 8.99 4.26 -15.55
C ARG A 95 8.03 3.16 -15.13
N ARG A 96 8.53 2.03 -14.63
CA ARG A 96 7.66 0.90 -14.22
C ARG A 96 7.71 0.67 -12.73
N CYS A 97 6.57 0.31 -12.15
CA CYS A 97 6.48 -0.02 -10.74
C CYS A 97 6.99 -1.45 -10.49
N SER A 98 8.01 -1.62 -9.65
CA SER A 98 8.60 -2.92 -9.31
C SER A 98 7.68 -3.77 -8.42
N VAL A 99 6.72 -3.13 -7.75
CA VAL A 99 5.73 -3.75 -6.85
C VAL A 99 4.31 -3.67 -7.39
N TYR A 100 4.12 -3.57 -8.72
CA TYR A 100 2.81 -3.29 -9.33
C TYR A 100 1.67 -4.22 -8.86
N ALA A 101 1.96 -5.51 -8.67
CA ALA A 101 0.98 -6.48 -8.15
C ALA A 101 0.55 -6.18 -6.70
N ASN A 102 1.45 -5.62 -5.89
CA ASN A 102 1.26 -5.25 -4.48
C ASN A 102 1.02 -3.74 -4.31
N ARG A 103 0.71 -3.02 -5.39
CA ARG A 103 0.50 -1.57 -5.34
C ARG A 103 -0.57 -1.21 -4.27
N PRO A 104 -0.37 -0.14 -3.49
CA PRO A 104 -1.33 0.31 -2.49
C PRO A 104 -2.69 0.69 -3.09
N PHE A 105 -3.72 0.78 -2.26
CA PHE A 105 -5.08 1.13 -2.67
C PHE A 105 -5.13 2.43 -3.48
N GLY A 106 -4.44 3.49 -3.03
CA GLY A 106 -4.38 4.76 -3.77
C GLY A 106 -3.76 4.63 -5.17
N CYS A 107 -2.86 3.67 -5.40
CA CYS A 107 -2.31 3.38 -6.73
C CYS A 107 -3.24 2.50 -7.59
N ARG A 108 -4.22 1.80 -6.98
CA ARG A 108 -5.19 0.96 -7.70
C ARG A 108 -6.33 1.75 -8.31
N THR A 109 -6.56 2.98 -7.84
CA THR A 109 -7.63 3.86 -8.34
C THR A 109 -7.19 4.75 -9.51
N PHE A 110 -5.97 4.60 -10.03
CA PHE A 110 -5.47 5.25 -11.25
C PHE A 110 -5.56 6.81 -11.29
N PHE A 111 -4.96 7.49 -10.31
CA PHE A 111 -4.93 8.96 -10.17
C PHE A 111 -4.16 9.75 -11.27
N CYS A 112 -3.77 9.12 -12.38
CA CYS A 112 -3.00 9.72 -13.47
C CYS A 112 -3.91 10.38 -14.51
N ALA A 113 -3.52 11.54 -15.06
CA ALA A 113 -4.25 12.18 -16.17
C ALA A 113 -4.33 11.33 -17.46
N ARG A 114 -3.46 10.32 -17.61
CA ARG A 114 -3.45 9.40 -18.76
C ARG A 114 -4.20 8.09 -18.52
N VAL A 115 -4.95 7.98 -17.40
CA VAL A 115 -5.83 6.83 -17.19
C VAL A 115 -6.80 6.71 -18.37
N ARG A 116 -7.01 5.48 -18.85
CA ARG A 116 -8.02 5.19 -19.87
C ARG A 116 -9.13 4.39 -19.21
N GLY A 117 -10.38 4.69 -19.55
CA GLY A 117 -11.53 3.99 -19.00
C GLY A 117 -12.81 4.82 -19.09
N PRO A 118 -13.87 4.40 -18.39
CA PRO A 118 -15.11 5.16 -18.29
C PRO A 118 -14.92 6.59 -17.79
N ALA A 119 -15.81 7.50 -18.21
CA ALA A 119 -15.77 8.90 -17.79
C ALA A 119 -16.07 9.12 -16.30
N ARG A 120 -16.71 8.15 -15.64
CA ARG A 120 -17.08 8.22 -14.22
C ARG A 120 -16.38 7.13 -13.43
N GLU A 121 -15.72 7.53 -12.35
CA GLU A 121 -15.12 6.61 -11.39
C GLU A 121 -16.19 5.93 -10.52
N PRO A 122 -15.93 4.71 -10.02
CA PRO A 122 -16.83 3.99 -9.11
C PRO A 122 -16.74 4.54 -7.68
N ILE A 123 -17.19 5.79 -7.49
CA ILE A 123 -17.01 6.57 -6.24
C ILE A 123 -17.60 5.84 -5.03
N GLU A 124 -18.77 5.20 -5.17
CA GLU A 124 -19.43 4.47 -4.08
C GLU A 124 -18.61 3.26 -3.63
N GLN A 125 -18.10 2.46 -4.58
CA GLN A 125 -17.24 1.32 -4.32
C GLN A 125 -15.91 1.78 -3.71
N MET A 126 -15.32 2.86 -4.24
CA MET A 126 -14.10 3.45 -3.68
C MET A 126 -14.32 3.87 -2.22
N ALA A 127 -15.39 4.59 -1.92
CA ALA A 127 -15.70 5.02 -0.56
C ALA A 127 -15.94 3.84 0.39
N ALA A 128 -16.64 2.80 -0.07
CA ALA A 128 -16.86 1.58 0.72
C ALA A 128 -15.55 0.83 1.00
N LEU A 129 -14.67 0.68 0.01
CA LEU A 129 -13.37 0.04 0.16
C LEU A 129 -12.44 0.84 1.07
N SER A 130 -12.41 2.17 0.96
CA SER A 130 -11.65 3.04 1.85
C SER A 130 -12.08 2.89 3.32
N ARG A 131 -13.40 2.80 3.58
CA ARG A 131 -13.91 2.53 4.94
C ARG A 131 -13.48 1.16 5.45
N GLN A 132 -13.56 0.12 4.62
CA GLN A 132 -13.13 -1.23 5.01
C GLN A 132 -11.63 -1.29 5.31
N LEU A 133 -10.81 -0.58 4.52
CA LEU A 133 -9.38 -0.49 4.73
C LEU A 133 -9.02 0.22 6.04
N ARG A 134 -9.75 1.29 6.38
CA ARG A 134 -9.62 1.97 7.67
C ARG A 134 -9.93 1.03 8.84
N VAL A 135 -11.08 0.36 8.80
CA VAL A 135 -11.47 -0.61 9.85
C VAL A 135 -10.41 -1.70 10.00
N LEU A 136 -9.86 -2.20 8.89
CA LEU A 136 -8.76 -3.16 8.92
C LEU A 136 -7.52 -2.59 9.62
N ALA A 137 -7.14 -1.35 9.33
CA ALA A 137 -6.00 -0.69 9.95
C ALA A 137 -6.20 -0.49 11.46
N GLU A 138 -7.36 0.03 11.86
CA GLU A 138 -7.77 0.18 13.26
C GLU A 138 -7.73 -1.15 14.02
N SER A 139 -8.17 -2.24 13.37
CA SER A 139 -8.12 -3.57 13.97
C SER A 139 -6.70 -4.11 14.15
N LEU A 140 -5.72 -3.63 13.38
CA LEU A 140 -4.35 -4.11 13.44
C LEU A 140 -3.49 -3.28 14.42
N ALA A 141 -3.63 -1.96 14.38
CA ALA A 141 -2.90 -1.02 15.22
C ALA A 141 -3.83 0.12 15.66
N PRO A 142 -4.63 -0.05 16.74
CA PRO A 142 -5.58 0.95 17.19
C PRO A 142 -4.93 2.32 17.48
N ASP A 143 -3.71 2.31 18.03
CA ASP A 143 -3.00 3.52 18.43
C ASP A 143 -2.21 4.19 17.28
N ASP A 144 -2.05 3.51 16.13
CA ASP A 144 -1.35 4.03 14.92
C ASP A 144 -2.16 3.68 13.66
N ALA A 145 -3.48 3.90 13.73
CA ALA A 145 -4.40 3.55 12.66
C ALA A 145 -4.45 4.58 11.54
N ALA A 146 -3.87 5.78 11.72
CA ALA A 146 -3.91 6.83 10.72
C ALA A 146 -3.04 6.47 9.51
N PRO A 147 -3.51 6.75 8.27
CA PRO A 147 -2.67 6.55 7.11
C PRO A 147 -1.56 7.62 7.08
N GLN A 148 -0.41 7.25 6.53
CA GLN A 148 0.73 8.15 6.35
C GLN A 148 1.11 8.22 4.87
N PRO A 149 1.67 9.35 4.40
CA PRO A 149 2.23 9.41 3.05
C PRO A 149 3.32 8.35 2.85
N LEU A 150 3.41 7.79 1.63
CA LEU A 150 4.41 6.78 1.28
C LEU A 150 5.84 7.20 1.66
N SER A 151 6.17 8.47 1.43
CA SER A 151 7.47 9.04 1.77
C SER A 151 7.78 8.96 3.27
N ALA A 152 6.78 9.20 4.13
CA ALA A 152 6.95 9.09 5.59
C ALA A 152 7.20 7.63 6.03
N TRP A 153 6.53 6.66 5.41
CA TRP A 153 6.81 5.24 5.68
C TRP A 153 8.22 4.84 5.29
N VAL A 154 8.71 5.30 4.13
CA VAL A 154 10.08 5.03 3.67
C VAL A 154 11.11 5.66 4.62
N ALA A 155 10.86 6.89 5.09
CA ALA A 155 11.74 7.57 6.04
C ALA A 155 11.84 6.81 7.38
N ARG A 156 10.76 6.15 7.85
CA ARG A 156 10.75 5.37 9.09
C ARG A 156 11.69 4.16 9.10
N ILE A 157 12.09 3.63 7.93
CA ILE A 157 13.00 2.47 7.82
C ILE A 157 14.47 2.89 7.73
N LEU A 158 14.74 4.15 7.38
CA LEU A 158 16.09 4.66 7.15
C LEU A 158 16.71 5.34 8.39
N ILE A 159 15.96 5.40 9.49
CA ILE A 159 16.34 5.94 10.80
C ILE A 159 16.44 4.76 11.77
#